data_AF-A0A7V6XMQ1-F1
#
_entry.id   AF-A0A7V6XMQ1-F1
#
_cell.length_a   1.000
_cell.length_b   1.000
_cell.length_c   1.000
_cell.angle_alpha   90.00
_cell.angle_beta   90.00
_cell.angle_gamma   90.00
#
_symmetry.space_group_name_H-M   'P 1'
#
loop_
_entity.id
_entity.type
_entity.pdbx_description
1 polymer ?
#
loop_
_entity_poly.entity_id
_entity_poly.type
_entity_poly.pdbx_seq_one_letter_code
_entity_poly.pdbx_strand_id
1 'polypeptide(L)'
;MERVHFVEQAELCPKALIISSTCVEDIPFCFYKDKHVIMDAEKAFHDIRLNLEEDVYIQFNFLGAMTHPKYVSVLEDNPFIPINKESAMVDELIAEMFLDKVLLEHQKKQLLVEIDQALDDGDEERFAELTKQLLAKNL
;
A
#
# COMPACT_ATOMS: atom_id res chain seq x y z
N MET A 1 -12.07 6.93 -17.90
CA MET A 1 -11.00 6.94 -16.89
C MET A 1 -9.96 5.85 -17.16
N GLU A 2 -9.94 5.25 -18.36
CA GLU A 2 -9.04 4.11 -18.66
C GLU A 2 -7.55 4.48 -18.77
N ARG A 3 -7.24 5.78 -18.86
CA ARG A 3 -5.91 6.35 -19.09
C ARG A 3 -5.40 7.13 -17.87
N VAL A 4 -6.04 6.96 -16.72
CA VAL A 4 -5.69 7.63 -15.48
C VAL A 4 -5.22 6.55 -14.53
N HIS A 5 -3.95 6.63 -14.14
CA HIS A 5 -3.29 5.64 -13.30
C HIS A 5 -2.86 6.31 -12.00
N PHE A 6 -3.35 5.83 -10.86
CA PHE A 6 -2.84 6.30 -9.57
C PHE A 6 -1.61 5.50 -9.21
N VAL A 7 -0.47 6.16 -9.03
CA VAL A 7 0.82 5.48 -8.81
C VAL A 7 1.66 6.22 -7.78
N GLU A 8 2.61 5.51 -7.21
CA GLU A 8 3.72 6.10 -6.45
C GLU A 8 4.91 6.37 -7.37
N GLN A 9 5.77 7.32 -6.97
CA GLN A 9 6.95 7.75 -7.74
C GLN A 9 6.58 8.25 -9.15
N ALA A 10 5.50 9.02 -9.26
CA ALA A 10 4.97 9.50 -10.53
C ALA A 10 5.96 10.40 -11.29
N GLU A 11 6.97 10.98 -10.64
CA GLU A 11 8.05 11.74 -11.28
C GLU A 11 8.86 10.94 -12.31
N LEU A 12 8.79 9.60 -12.27
CA LEU A 12 9.42 8.70 -13.23
C LEU A 12 8.58 8.48 -14.49
N CYS A 13 7.31 8.86 -14.46
CA CYS A 13 6.38 8.64 -15.56
C CYS A 13 6.52 9.70 -16.66
N PRO A 14 6.21 9.37 -17.93
CA PRO A 14 6.35 10.29 -19.05
C PRO A 14 5.39 11.49 -18.97
N LYS A 15 4.21 11.30 -18.36
CA LYS A 15 3.20 12.34 -18.12
C LYS A 15 2.58 12.15 -16.74
N ALA A 16 2.95 13.00 -15.79
CA ALA A 16 2.54 12.84 -14.41
C ALA A 16 1.99 14.12 -13.77
N LEU A 17 1.08 13.93 -12.83
CA LEU A 17 0.45 14.96 -12.04
C LEU A 17 0.65 14.63 -10.56
N ILE A 18 1.42 15.44 -9.87
CA ILE A 18 1.68 15.32 -8.43
C ILE A 18 0.97 16.45 -7.71
N ILE A 19 0.11 16.10 -6.76
CA ILE A 19 -0.66 17.06 -5.97
C ILE A 19 -0.45 16.75 -4.49
N SER A 20 -0.05 17.77 -3.74
CA SER A 20 0.24 17.64 -2.32
C SER A 20 -0.78 18.40 -1.47
N SER A 21 -1.23 17.77 -0.40
CA SER A 21 -2.07 18.40 0.62
C SER A 21 -1.27 19.40 1.45
N THR A 22 -1.95 20.31 2.14
CA THR A 22 -1.31 21.27 3.05
C THR A 22 -0.71 20.64 4.31
N CYS A 23 -0.90 19.34 4.51
CA CYS A 23 -0.45 18.59 5.69
C CYS A 23 0.92 17.92 5.48
N VAL A 24 1.58 18.17 4.35
CA VAL A 24 2.90 17.65 4.00
C VAL A 24 3.79 18.80 3.50
N GLU A 25 5.10 18.62 3.51
CA GLU A 25 6.07 19.64 3.06
C GLU A 25 6.37 19.56 1.55
N ASP A 26 5.75 18.62 0.84
CA ASP A 26 5.93 18.41 -0.59
C ASP A 26 5.43 19.59 -1.45
N ILE A 27 5.93 19.65 -2.69
CA ILE A 27 5.53 20.66 -3.67
C ILE A 27 4.00 20.58 -3.89
N PRO A 28 3.24 21.69 -3.78
CA PRO A 28 1.77 21.66 -3.84
C PRO A 28 1.23 21.09 -5.15
N PHE A 29 1.86 21.43 -6.27
CA PHE A 29 1.46 21.04 -7.60
C PHE A 29 2.68 20.91 -8.50
N CYS A 30 2.78 19.78 -9.20
CA CYS A 30 3.80 19.55 -10.20
C CYS A 30 3.23 18.72 -11.36
N PHE A 31 3.41 19.19 -12.59
CA PHE A 31 3.06 18.44 -13.79
C PHE A 31 4.33 18.14 -14.60
N TYR A 32 4.61 16.85 -14.77
CA TYR A 32 5.70 16.33 -15.57
C TYR A 32 5.19 15.98 -16.95
N LYS A 33 5.90 16.44 -17.99
CA LYS A 33 5.70 16.01 -19.37
C LYS A 33 7.04 15.91 -20.06
N ASP A 34 7.45 14.70 -20.38
CA ASP A 34 8.77 14.37 -20.92
C ASP A 34 9.91 14.95 -20.04
N LYS A 35 10.56 16.02 -20.51
CA LYS A 35 11.68 16.70 -19.83
C LYS A 35 11.26 18.02 -19.19
N HIS A 36 9.98 18.37 -19.27
CA HIS A 36 9.47 19.64 -18.77
C HIS A 36 8.72 19.43 -17.46
N VAL A 37 8.95 20.35 -16.54
CA VAL A 37 8.26 20.45 -15.27
C VAL A 37 7.45 21.75 -15.28
N ILE A 38 6.15 21.63 -15.08
CA ILE A 38 5.20 22.75 -15.10
C ILE A 38 4.54 22.81 -13.72
N MET A 39 4.76 23.91 -12.99
CA MET A 39 4.14 24.15 -11.69
C MET A 39 2.81 24.92 -11.78
N ASP A 40 2.45 25.36 -12.98
CA ASP A 40 1.23 26.10 -13.27
C ASP A 40 0.09 25.13 -13.57
N ALA A 41 -0.89 25.08 -12.66
CA ALA A 41 -2.04 24.19 -12.78
C ALA A 41 -2.94 24.49 -13.99
N GLU A 42 -3.04 25.75 -14.42
CA GLU A 42 -3.87 26.11 -15.58
C GLU A 42 -3.24 25.60 -16.88
N LYS A 43 -1.91 25.72 -17.00
CA LYS A 43 -1.18 25.18 -18.16
C LYS A 43 -1.24 23.66 -18.22
N ALA A 44 -1.06 22.99 -17.07
CA ALA A 44 -1.21 21.55 -16.98
C ALA A 44 -2.64 21.11 -17.34
N PHE A 45 -3.66 21.78 -16.80
CA PHE A 45 -5.06 21.51 -17.14
C PHE A 45 -5.35 21.69 -18.63
N HIS A 46 -4.81 22.76 -19.24
CA HIS A 46 -4.94 22.99 -20.67
C HIS A 46 -4.30 21.86 -21.50
N ASP A 47 -3.12 21.39 -21.13
CA ASP A 47 -2.44 20.28 -21.81
C ASP A 47 -3.22 18.96 -21.69
N ILE A 48 -3.66 18.60 -20.48
CA ILE A 48 -4.44 17.38 -20.25
C ILE A 48 -5.75 17.42 -21.04
N ARG A 49 -6.40 18.58 -21.11
CA ARG A 49 -7.65 18.76 -21.85
C ARG A 49 -7.47 18.59 -23.37
N LEU A 50 -6.31 18.96 -23.90
CA LEU A 50 -6.03 18.86 -25.34
C LEU A 50 -5.54 17.47 -25.76
N ASN A 51 -4.85 16.74 -24.87
CA ASN A 51 -4.25 15.43 -25.16
C ASN A 51 -4.90 14.35 -24.27
N LEU A 52 -6.17 14.02 -24.55
CA LEU A 52 -6.99 13.08 -23.77
C LEU A 52 -6.64 11.60 -24.05
N GLU A 53 -5.94 11.37 -25.16
CA GLU A 53 -5.46 10.08 -25.63
C GLU A 53 -4.12 9.65 -25.01
N GLU A 54 -3.49 10.50 -24.20
CA GLU A 54 -2.25 10.19 -23.48
C GLU A 54 -2.58 9.66 -22.07
N ASP A 55 -1.81 8.68 -21.60
CA ASP A 55 -1.92 8.20 -20.22
C ASP A 55 -1.40 9.24 -19.23
N VAL A 56 -2.10 9.40 -18.11
CA VAL A 56 -1.77 10.37 -17.06
C VAL A 56 -1.61 9.64 -15.74
N TYR A 57 -0.43 9.76 -15.17
CA TYR A 57 -0.07 9.15 -13.90
C TYR A 57 -0.26 10.16 -12.77
N ILE A 58 -1.02 9.83 -11.74
CA ILE A 58 -1.41 10.76 -10.68
C ILE A 58 -0.89 10.25 -9.34
N GLN A 59 -0.21 11.13 -8.59
CA GLN A 59 0.21 10.88 -7.23
C GLN A 59 -0.36 11.94 -6.28
N PHE A 60 -0.87 11.48 -5.14
CA PHE A 60 -1.35 12.36 -4.08
C PHE A 60 -0.46 12.25 -2.83
N ASN A 61 0.13 13.37 -2.42
CA ASN A 61 0.91 13.43 -1.20
C ASN A 61 0.04 13.98 -0.05
N PHE A 62 -0.34 13.12 0.89
CA PHE A 62 -1.08 13.54 2.07
C PHE A 62 -0.74 12.67 3.28
N LEU A 63 -0.99 13.23 4.46
CA LEU A 63 -0.70 12.55 5.71
C LEU A 63 -1.52 11.26 5.82
N GLY A 64 -0.83 10.12 5.94
CA GLY A 64 -1.47 8.81 6.07
C GLY A 64 -1.99 8.22 4.74
N ALA A 65 -1.43 8.61 3.59
CA ALA A 65 -1.84 8.06 2.30
C ALA A 65 -1.88 6.53 2.26
N MET A 66 -0.79 5.88 2.69
CA MET A 66 -0.67 4.41 2.72
C MET A 66 -1.51 3.70 3.78
N THR A 67 -2.09 4.44 4.74
CA THR A 67 -3.00 3.87 5.73
C THR A 67 -4.47 4.06 5.35
N HIS A 68 -4.76 4.76 4.24
CA HIS A 68 -6.11 5.01 3.77
C HIS A 68 -6.55 3.93 2.76
N PRO A 69 -7.45 2.99 3.14
CA PRO A 69 -7.73 1.81 2.30
C PRO A 69 -8.26 2.14 0.91
N LYS A 70 -9.03 3.23 0.78
CA LYS A 70 -9.57 3.66 -0.52
C LYS A 70 -8.49 4.18 -1.47
N TYR A 71 -7.48 4.85 -0.94
CA TYR A 71 -6.36 5.33 -1.76
C TYR A 71 -5.51 4.15 -2.20
N VAL A 72 -5.13 3.28 -1.26
CA VAL A 72 -4.37 2.06 -1.56
C VAL A 72 -5.10 1.17 -2.59
N SER A 73 -6.43 1.07 -2.51
CA SER A 73 -7.20 0.23 -3.45
C SER A 73 -7.22 0.72 -4.90
N VAL A 74 -6.85 1.97 -5.16
CA VAL A 74 -6.78 2.53 -6.52
C VAL A 74 -5.36 2.64 -7.06
N LEU A 75 -4.36 2.36 -6.22
CA LEU A 75 -2.96 2.38 -6.65
C LEU A 75 -2.69 1.23 -7.62
N GLU A 76 -1.96 1.56 -8.68
CA GLU A 76 -1.46 0.66 -9.71
C GLU A 76 0.07 0.58 -9.63
N ASP A 77 0.64 -0.52 -10.14
CA ASP A 77 2.09 -0.65 -10.25
C ASP A 77 2.64 0.35 -11.26
N ASN A 78 3.68 1.08 -10.88
CA ASN A 78 4.33 2.04 -11.76
C ASN A 78 5.35 1.31 -12.68
N PRO A 79 5.09 1.23 -14.00
CA PRO A 79 5.96 0.49 -14.93
C PRO A 79 7.29 1.19 -15.21
N PHE A 80 7.45 2.44 -14.77
CA PHE A 80 8.65 3.25 -14.97
C PHE A 80 9.62 3.20 -13.79
N ILE A 81 9.25 2.55 -12.68
CA ILE A 81 10.19 2.24 -11.61
C ILE A 81 11.23 1.24 -12.16
N PRO A 82 12.54 1.58 -12.16
CA PRO A 82 13.56 0.64 -12.61
C PRO A 82 13.59 -0.55 -11.65
N ILE A 83 13.08 -1.70 -12.10
CA ILE A 83 13.11 -2.94 -11.33
C ILE A 83 14.56 -3.39 -11.21
N ASN A 84 15.16 -3.11 -10.05
CA ASN A 84 16.36 -3.84 -9.67
C ASN A 84 15.88 -5.25 -9.31
N LYS A 85 16.18 -6.25 -10.17
CA LYS A 85 15.66 -7.62 -10.03
C LYS A 85 15.94 -8.24 -8.65
N GLU A 86 17.03 -7.84 -8.01
CA GLU A 86 17.36 -8.25 -6.64
C GLU A 86 16.41 -7.64 -5.60
N SER A 87 16.02 -6.37 -5.75
CA SER A 87 15.08 -5.71 -4.83
C SER A 87 13.67 -6.30 -4.93
N ALA A 88 13.19 -6.61 -6.13
CA ALA A 88 11.86 -7.21 -6.30
C ALA A 88 11.74 -8.59 -5.61
N MET A 89 12.79 -9.43 -5.69
CA MET A 89 12.83 -10.70 -4.96
C MET A 89 12.86 -10.50 -3.44
N VAL A 90 13.55 -9.46 -2.97
CA VAL A 90 13.60 -9.12 -1.54
C VAL A 90 12.24 -8.63 -1.05
N ASP A 91 11.56 -7.77 -1.82
CA ASP A 91 10.24 -7.25 -1.47
C ASP A 91 9.17 -8.36 -1.44
N GLU A 92 9.21 -9.29 -2.40
CA GLU A 92 8.35 -10.49 -2.41
C GLU A 92 8.57 -11.35 -1.17
N LEU A 93 9.84 -11.61 -0.81
CA LEU A 93 10.18 -12.37 0.40
C LEU A 93 9.73 -11.65 1.68
N ILE A 94 9.87 -10.32 1.76
CA ILE A 94 9.41 -9.53 2.92
C ILE A 94 7.89 -9.59 3.04
N ALA A 95 7.17 -9.50 1.92
CA ALA A 95 5.71 -9.60 1.90
C ALA A 95 5.23 -10.97 2.39
N GLU A 96 5.85 -12.07 1.94
CA GLU A 96 5.55 -13.42 2.41
C GLU A 96 5.83 -13.56 3.92
N MET A 97 7.00 -13.13 4.39
CA MET A 97 7.36 -13.19 5.81
C MET A 97 6.40 -12.37 6.69
N PHE A 98 5.97 -11.20 6.20
CA PHE A 98 5.00 -10.37 6.90
C PHE A 98 3.63 -11.06 6.99
N LEU A 99 3.15 -11.64 5.88
CA LEU A 99 1.88 -12.36 5.83
C LEU A 99 1.87 -13.55 6.79
N ASP A 100 2.94 -14.35 6.78
CA ASP A 100 3.12 -15.50 7.69
C ASP A 100 3.10 -15.06 9.16
N LYS A 101 3.78 -13.96 9.47
CA LYS A 101 3.79 -13.40 10.82
C LYS A 101 2.39 -12.95 11.26
N VAL A 102 1.67 -12.22 10.40
CA VAL A 102 0.31 -11.76 10.70
C VAL A 102 -0.63 -12.94 10.90
N LEU A 103 -0.53 -13.98 10.06
CA LEU A 103 -1.35 -15.18 10.17
C LEU A 103 -1.08 -15.92 11.49
N LEU A 104 0.19 -16.06 11.87
CA LEU A 104 0.60 -16.70 13.11
C LEU A 104 0.12 -15.92 14.34
N GLU A 105 0.27 -14.60 14.34
CA GLU A 105 -0.24 -13.73 15.41
C GLU A 105 -1.76 -13.79 15.53
N HIS A 106 -2.48 -13.85 14.40
CA HIS A 106 -3.93 -13.97 14.40
C HIS A 106 -4.39 -15.30 14.98
N GLN A 107 -3.80 -16.42 14.55
CA GLN A 107 -4.11 -17.75 15.08
C GLN A 107 -3.80 -17.85 16.58
N LYS A 108 -2.69 -17.25 17.02
CA LYS A 108 -2.33 -17.19 18.43
C LYS A 108 -3.36 -16.42 19.26
N LYS A 109 -3.84 -15.28 18.75
CA LYS A 109 -4.92 -14.52 19.39
C LYS A 109 -6.20 -15.34 19.50
N GLN A 110 -6.59 -16.05 18.44
CA GLN A 110 -7.78 -16.90 18.48
C GLN A 110 -7.65 -18.01 19.52
N LEU A 111 -6.51 -18.72 19.55
CA LEU A 111 -6.23 -19.75 20.54
C LEU A 111 -6.32 -19.24 21.98
N LEU A 112 -5.76 -18.06 22.27
CA LEU A 112 -5.84 -17.46 23.61
C LEU A 112 -7.28 -17.14 24.02
N VAL A 113 -8.09 -16.61 23.09
CA VAL A 113 -9.52 -16.35 23.35
C VAL A 113 -10.27 -17.66 23.65
N GLU A 114 -9.99 -18.73 22.92
CA GLU A 114 -10.64 -20.03 23.18
C GLU A 114 -10.17 -20.67 24.49
N ILE A 115 -8.91 -20.47 24.89
CA ILE A 115 -8.36 -20.90 26.18
C ILE A 115 -9.06 -20.17 27.32
N ASP A 116 -9.20 -18.84 27.22
CA ASP A 116 -9.90 -18.03 28.22
C ASP A 116 -11.37 -18.48 28.35
N GLN A 117 -12.03 -18.76 27.22
CA GLN A 117 -13.40 -19.29 27.23
C GLN A 117 -13.49 -20.68 27.89
N ALA A 118 -12.54 -21.58 27.65
CA ALA A 118 -12.51 -22.89 28.28
C ALA A 118 -12.30 -22.79 29.81
N LEU A 119 -11.53 -21.80 30.27
CA LEU A 119 -11.37 -21.50 31.70
C LEU A 119 -12.67 -20.98 32.32
N ASP A 120 -13.35 -20.05 31.64
CA ASP A 120 -14.64 -19.51 32.09
C ASP A 120 -15.73 -20.59 32.19
N ASP A 121 -15.72 -21.55 31.26
CA ASP A 121 -16.68 -22.66 31.21
C ASP A 121 -16.29 -23.85 32.13
N GLY A 122 -15.07 -23.84 32.70
CA GLY A 122 -14.53 -24.93 33.52
C GLY A 122 -14.22 -26.22 32.74
N ASP A 123 -13.96 -26.12 31.44
CA ASP A 123 -13.68 -27.25 30.54
C ASP A 123 -12.18 -27.59 30.53
N GLU A 124 -11.77 -28.46 31.45
CA GLU A 124 -10.37 -28.87 31.62
C GLU A 124 -9.79 -29.62 30.41
N GLU A 125 -10.61 -30.42 29.71
CA GLU A 125 -10.15 -31.18 28.53
C GLU A 125 -9.83 -30.23 27.38
N ARG A 126 -10.74 -29.30 27.10
CA ARG A 126 -10.58 -28.31 26.03
C ARG A 126 -9.44 -27.34 26.33
N PHE A 127 -9.27 -26.92 27.58
CA PHE A 127 -8.14 -26.11 28.01
C PHE A 127 -6.80 -26.81 27.75
N ALA A 128 -6.68 -28.09 28.12
CA ALA A 128 -5.46 -28.87 27.93
C ALA A 128 -5.11 -29.04 26.44
N GLU A 129 -6.10 -29.27 25.59
CA GLU A 129 -5.91 -29.42 24.14
C GLU A 129 -5.45 -28.11 23.48
N LEU A 130 -6.14 -27.00 23.75
CA LEU A 130 -5.82 -25.68 23.18
C LEU A 130 -4.45 -25.17 23.66
N THR A 131 -4.11 -25.40 24.93
CA THR A 131 -2.79 -25.06 25.48
C THR A 131 -1.67 -25.84 24.79
N LYS A 132 -1.90 -27.12 24.49
CA LYS A 132 -0.94 -27.95 23.74
C LYS A 132 -0.75 -27.43 22.31
N GLN A 133 -1.82 -27.02 21.64
CA GLN A 133 -1.76 -26.42 20.30
C GLN A 133 -1.00 -25.09 20.31
N LEU A 134 -1.20 -24.26 21.34
CA LEU A 134 -0.47 -23.00 21.52
C LEU A 134 1.03 -23.24 21.72
N LEU A 135 1.42 -24.22 22.54
CA LEU A 135 2.81 -24.57 22.77
C LEU A 135 3.51 -25.08 21.50
N ALA A 136 2.82 -25.88 20.69
CA ALA A 136 3.35 -26.41 19.43
C ALA A 136 3.60 -25.34 18.36
N LYS A 137 2.90 -24.20 18.41
CA LYS A 137 3.06 -23.07 17.46
C LYS A 137 4.08 -22.00 17.91
N ASN A 138 4.67 -22.12 19.09
CA ASN A 138 5.72 -21.20 19.59
C ASN A 138 7.15 -21.75 19.42
N LEU A 139 7.31 -22.95 18.84
CA LEU A 139 8.59 -23.59 18.46
C LEU A 139 8.77 -23.53 16.94
#